data_AF-A0A8D8DYI2-F1
#
_entry.id   AF-A0A8D8DYI2-F1
#
_cell.length_a   1.000
_cell.length_b   1.000
_cell.length_c   1.000
_cell.angle_alpha   90.00
_cell.angle_beta   90.00
_cell.angle_gamma   90.00
#
_symmetry.space_group_name_H-M   'P 1'
#
loop_
_entity.id
_entity.type
_entity.pdbx_description
1 polymer ?
#
loop_
_entity_poly.entity_id
_entity_poly.type
_entity_poly.pdbx_seq_one_letter_code
_entity_poly.pdbx_strand_id
1 'polypeptide(L)'
;MGVHDAMNYVLFNNPIANSVWGFVSSGNGLKSKNAAIAQQAAAASTQAVAAVTPPLWKLLGSSRHILRLAGLSGAAAVMLGAYGAHHHFNIVDEKERDPKSIFEMTNRYHFLHSLALLAAPLARKPYLTTILMTSGMALFCGTCYYISFTNDRRVSKFTPVGGFLLIFGWLSFVL
;
A
#
# COMPACT_ATOMS: atom_id res chain seq x y z
N MET A 1 77.09 -35.66 -2.65
CA MET A 1 75.76 -35.63 -3.30
C MET A 1 75.85 -34.64 -4.44
N GLY A 2 75.57 -35.07 -5.67
CA GLY A 2 75.69 -34.19 -6.84
C GLY A 2 74.66 -33.07 -6.82
N VAL A 3 74.98 -31.94 -7.45
CA VAL A 3 74.08 -30.76 -7.52
C VAL A 3 72.72 -31.15 -8.11
N HIS A 4 72.71 -32.12 -9.04
CA HIS A 4 71.51 -32.68 -9.64
C HIS A 4 70.62 -33.44 -8.65
N ASP A 5 71.21 -34.20 -7.71
CA ASP A 5 70.46 -34.89 -6.64
C ASP A 5 69.89 -33.90 -5.62
N ALA A 6 70.65 -32.86 -5.29
CA ALA A 6 70.18 -31.81 -4.38
C ALA A 6 69.00 -31.03 -4.98
N MET A 7 69.03 -30.74 -6.28
CA MET A 7 67.93 -30.09 -6.97
C MET A 7 66.70 -30.99 -7.07
N ASN A 8 66.87 -32.28 -7.37
CA ASN A 8 65.75 -33.22 -7.48
C ASN A 8 65.07 -33.43 -6.11
N TYR A 9 65.86 -33.46 -5.03
CA TYR A 9 65.34 -33.56 -3.67
C TYR A 9 64.57 -32.30 -3.23
N VAL A 10 65.07 -31.10 -3.55
CA VAL A 10 64.41 -29.83 -3.21
C VAL A 10 63.12 -29.63 -3.99
N LEU A 11 63.11 -29.99 -5.28
CA LEU A 11 61.97 -29.73 -6.17
C LEU A 11 60.85 -30.76 -6.05
N PHE A 12 61.17 -32.04 -5.81
CA PHE A 12 60.18 -33.12 -5.91
C PHE A 12 60.11 -34.04 -4.69
N ASN A 13 61.19 -34.16 -3.92
CA ASN A 13 61.25 -35.11 -2.80
C ASN A 13 61.22 -34.46 -1.41
N ASN A 14 61.01 -33.13 -1.37
CA ASN A 14 60.85 -32.39 -0.12
C ASN A 14 59.38 -32.49 0.35
N PRO A 15 59.12 -32.78 1.64
CA PRO A 15 57.77 -32.86 2.18
C PRO A 15 56.94 -31.59 1.96
N ILE A 16 57.59 -30.42 1.89
CA ILE A 16 56.94 -29.14 1.62
C ILE A 16 56.51 -29.04 0.15
N ALA A 17 57.35 -29.50 -0.79
CA ALA A 17 57.04 -29.47 -2.22
C ALA A 17 55.87 -30.41 -2.57
N ASN A 18 55.82 -31.60 -1.96
CA ASN A 18 54.70 -32.53 -2.13
C ASN A 18 53.38 -32.00 -1.56
N SER A 19 53.44 -31.22 -0.47
CA SER A 19 52.27 -30.55 0.11
C SER A 19 51.74 -29.43 -0.79
N VAL A 20 52.64 -28.67 -1.41
CA VAL A 20 52.31 -27.57 -2.34
C VAL A 20 51.77 -28.11 -3.66
N TRP A 21 52.38 -29.17 -4.23
CA TRP A 21 51.87 -29.85 -5.41
C TRP A 21 50.52 -30.54 -5.16
N GLY A 22 50.34 -31.13 -3.98
CA GLY A 22 49.05 -31.65 -3.52
C GLY A 22 47.97 -30.56 -3.44
N PHE A 23 48.31 -29.38 -2.94
CA PHE A 23 47.39 -28.24 -2.82
C PHE A 23 47.05 -27.59 -4.19
N VAL A 24 48.04 -27.44 -5.08
CA VAL A 24 47.86 -26.87 -6.43
C VAL A 24 47.11 -27.84 -7.36
N SER A 25 47.39 -29.15 -7.26
CA SER A 25 46.68 -30.19 -8.05
C SER A 25 45.25 -30.43 -7.55
N SER A 26 44.94 -30.13 -6.28
CA SER A 26 43.57 -30.19 -5.73
C SER A 26 42.68 -29.01 -6.12
N GLY A 27 42.91 -28.41 -7.28
CA GLY A 27 42.20 -27.23 -7.83
C GLY A 27 40.66 -27.32 -7.92
N ASN A 28 40.04 -28.43 -7.51
CA ASN A 28 38.60 -28.56 -7.30
C ASN A 28 38.12 -28.02 -5.94
N GLY A 29 38.96 -27.98 -4.90
CA GLY A 29 38.57 -27.53 -3.56
C GLY A 29 38.39 -26.01 -3.44
N LEU A 30 39.22 -25.24 -4.17
CA LEU A 30 39.12 -23.77 -4.24
C LEU A 30 37.94 -23.31 -5.08
N LYS A 31 37.60 -24.01 -6.17
CA LYS A 31 36.39 -23.72 -6.96
C LYS A 31 35.10 -23.99 -6.18
N SER A 32 35.03 -25.09 -5.43
CA SER A 32 33.84 -25.44 -4.62
C SER A 32 33.63 -24.49 -3.45
N LYS A 33 34.69 -24.07 -2.75
CA LYS A 33 34.58 -23.10 -1.65
C LYS A 33 34.25 -21.69 -2.16
N ASN A 34 34.85 -21.25 -3.26
CA ASN A 34 34.51 -19.95 -3.85
C ASN A 34 33.10 -19.93 -4.45
N ALA A 35 32.62 -21.04 -5.02
CA ALA A 35 31.23 -21.16 -5.48
C ALA A 35 30.24 -21.18 -4.29
N ALA A 36 30.54 -21.91 -3.22
CA ALA A 36 29.71 -21.92 -2.01
C ALA A 36 29.70 -20.55 -1.30
N ILE A 37 30.84 -19.86 -1.22
CA ILE A 37 30.95 -18.51 -0.65
C ILE A 37 30.25 -17.48 -1.56
N ALA A 38 30.38 -17.58 -2.88
CA ALA A 38 29.67 -16.71 -3.82
C ALA A 38 28.16 -16.96 -3.79
N GLN A 39 27.73 -18.21 -3.63
CA GLN A 39 26.31 -18.59 -3.56
C GLN A 39 25.70 -18.25 -2.19
N GLN A 40 26.49 -18.30 -1.11
CA GLN A 40 26.10 -17.86 0.22
C GLN A 40 26.13 -16.32 0.35
N ALA A 41 27.04 -15.64 -0.34
CA ALA A 41 27.05 -14.18 -0.48
C ALA A 41 25.89 -13.68 -1.35
N ALA A 42 25.56 -14.39 -2.44
CA ALA A 42 24.39 -14.12 -3.27
C ALA A 42 23.06 -14.46 -2.56
N ALA A 43 23.01 -15.53 -1.78
CA ALA A 43 21.86 -15.86 -0.94
C ALA A 43 21.70 -14.90 0.23
N ALA A 44 22.80 -14.46 0.86
CA ALA A 44 22.78 -13.46 1.93
C ALA A 44 22.39 -12.06 1.41
N SER A 45 22.82 -11.68 0.19
CA SER A 45 22.39 -10.43 -0.43
C SER A 45 20.92 -10.48 -0.86
N THR A 46 20.43 -11.64 -1.30
CA THR A 46 19.01 -11.84 -1.64
C THR A 46 18.11 -11.85 -0.39
N GLN A 47 18.57 -12.47 0.71
CA GLN A 47 17.86 -12.47 2.00
C GLN A 47 17.90 -11.09 2.69
N ALA A 48 19.00 -10.35 2.56
CA ALA A 48 19.11 -8.99 3.10
C ALA A 48 18.19 -8.00 2.38
N VAL A 49 17.93 -8.17 1.09
CA VAL A 49 16.98 -7.32 0.35
C VAL A 49 15.51 -7.69 0.66
N ALA A 50 15.22 -8.97 0.87
CA ALA A 50 13.86 -9.42 1.22
C ALA A 50 13.45 -9.14 2.69
N ALA A 51 14.42 -9.02 3.61
CA ALA A 51 14.16 -8.86 5.04
C ALA A 51 14.03 -7.41 5.54
N VAL A 52 14.23 -6.40 4.68
CA VAL A 52 14.37 -4.99 5.11
C VAL A 52 13.09 -4.15 4.95
N THR A 53 12.08 -4.60 4.20
CA THR A 53 10.80 -3.88 4.13
C THR A 53 9.82 -4.44 5.17
N PRO A 54 9.48 -3.68 6.22
CA PRO A 54 8.41 -4.10 7.11
C PRO A 54 7.10 -4.20 6.29
N PRO A 55 6.18 -5.11 6.66
CA PRO A 55 4.90 -5.23 5.96
C PRO A 55 4.16 -3.89 5.95
N LEU A 56 3.40 -3.59 4.89
CA LEU A 56 2.75 -2.29 4.67
C LEU A 56 1.90 -1.83 5.86
N TRP A 57 1.26 -2.78 6.57
CA TRP A 57 0.48 -2.47 7.78
C TRP A 57 1.32 -1.99 8.97
N LYS A 58 2.62 -2.35 9.05
CA LYS A 58 3.55 -1.86 10.07
C LYS A 58 4.08 -0.47 9.72
N LEU A 59 4.22 -0.15 8.43
CA LEU A 59 4.61 1.19 7.97
C LEU A 59 3.57 2.27 8.34
N LEU A 60 2.30 1.88 8.42
CA LEU A 60 1.20 2.77 8.78
C LEU A 60 1.17 3.18 10.26
N GLY A 61 1.88 2.44 11.13
CA GLY A 61 2.00 2.75 12.56
C GLY A 61 0.66 3.09 13.23
N SER A 62 0.57 4.30 13.80
CA SER A 62 -0.62 4.79 14.50
C SER A 62 -1.84 4.98 13.58
N SER A 63 -1.65 5.24 12.29
CA SER A 63 -2.71 5.58 11.31
C SER A 63 -3.63 4.41 10.90
N ARG A 64 -3.49 3.23 11.51
CA ARG A 64 -4.32 2.04 11.20
C ARG A 64 -5.82 2.29 11.33
N HIS A 65 -6.22 3.20 12.22
CA HIS A 65 -7.63 3.53 12.45
C HIS A 65 -8.23 4.29 11.26
N ILE A 66 -7.44 5.09 10.54
CA ILE A 66 -7.85 5.79 9.33
C ILE A 66 -8.21 4.79 8.22
N LEU A 67 -7.40 3.74 8.02
CA LEU A 67 -7.74 2.69 7.05
C LEU A 67 -9.01 1.93 7.41
N ARG A 68 -9.23 1.67 8.71
CA ARG A 68 -10.47 1.03 9.17
C ARG A 68 -11.68 1.90 8.85
N LEU A 69 -11.59 3.21 9.09
CA LEU A 69 -12.64 4.17 8.74
C LEU A 69 -12.87 4.23 7.22
N ALA A 70 -11.81 4.25 6.42
CA ALA A 70 -11.90 4.19 4.96
C ALA A 70 -12.58 2.91 4.47
N GLY A 71 -12.21 1.75 5.04
CA GLY A 71 -12.82 0.46 4.73
C GLY A 71 -14.30 0.40 5.11
N LEU A 72 -14.67 0.90 6.29
CA LEU A 72 -16.07 0.99 6.71
C LEU A 72 -16.88 1.92 5.80
N SER A 73 -16.32 3.08 5.42
CA SER A 73 -16.98 4.01 4.50
C SER A 73 -17.18 3.41 3.11
N GLY A 74 -16.16 2.73 2.59
CA GLY A 74 -16.24 2.02 1.31
C GLY A 74 -17.27 0.89 1.34
N ALA A 75 -17.31 0.10 2.41
CA ALA A 75 -18.32 -0.94 2.60
C ALA A 75 -19.74 -0.35 2.63
N ALA A 76 -19.95 0.76 3.35
CA ALA A 76 -21.22 1.47 3.37
C ALA A 76 -21.62 1.98 1.98
N ALA A 77 -20.68 2.52 1.20
CA ALA A 77 -20.94 2.95 -0.17
C ALA A 77 -21.33 1.78 -1.10
N VAL A 78 -20.72 0.60 -0.93
CA VAL A 78 -21.12 -0.60 -1.69
C VAL A 78 -22.54 -1.04 -1.30
N MET A 79 -22.86 -1.08 0.00
CA MET A 79 -24.20 -1.44 0.48
C MET A 79 -25.26 -0.48 -0.04
N LEU A 80 -25.01 0.84 0.03
CA LEU A 80 -25.91 1.87 -0.48
C LEU A 80 -26.04 1.81 -1.99
N GLY A 81 -24.95 1.56 -2.72
CA GLY A 81 -24.97 1.35 -4.16
C GLY A 81 -25.83 0.16 -4.59
N ALA A 82 -25.67 -0.98 -3.92
CA ALA A 82 -26.50 -2.15 -4.16
C ALA A 82 -27.98 -1.86 -3.82
N TYR A 83 -28.23 -1.21 -2.69
CA TYR A 83 -29.58 -0.82 -2.28
C TYR A 83 -30.24 0.10 -3.33
N GLY A 84 -29.56 1.14 -3.79
CA GLY A 84 -30.09 2.08 -4.78
C GLY A 84 -30.36 1.47 -6.15
N ALA A 85 -29.64 0.41 -6.54
CA ALA A 85 -29.89 -0.30 -7.79
C ALA A 85 -31.20 -1.10 -7.76
N HIS A 86 -31.58 -1.62 -6.59
CA HIS A 86 -32.80 -2.42 -6.41
C HIS A 86 -33.99 -1.62 -5.87
N HIS A 87 -33.74 -0.47 -5.23
CA HIS A 87 -34.76 0.37 -4.64
C HIS A 87 -35.52 1.17 -5.72
N HIS A 88 -36.85 1.15 -5.64
CA HIS A 88 -37.70 2.01 -6.44
C HIS A 88 -37.90 3.35 -5.73
N PHE A 89 -37.40 4.42 -6.34
CA PHE A 89 -37.64 5.78 -5.88
C PHE A 89 -38.93 6.30 -6.50
N ASN A 90 -39.90 6.67 -5.67
CA ASN A 90 -41.14 7.28 -6.13
C ASN A 90 -40.88 8.74 -6.49
N ILE A 91 -41.15 9.11 -7.73
CA ILE A 91 -41.07 10.50 -8.18
C ILE A 91 -42.34 11.19 -7.69
N VAL A 92 -42.17 12.16 -6.79
CA VAL A 92 -43.31 12.86 -6.15
C VAL A 92 -43.72 14.10 -6.94
N ASP A 93 -42.79 14.74 -7.66
CA ASP A 93 -43.04 15.94 -8.46
C ASP A 93 -42.12 15.97 -9.69
N GLU A 94 -42.69 16.11 -10.90
CA GLU A 94 -41.95 16.16 -12.17
C GLU A 94 -41.10 17.43 -12.33
N LYS A 95 -41.42 18.49 -11.58
CA LYS A 95 -40.64 19.75 -11.61
C LYS A 95 -39.36 19.66 -10.78
N GLU A 96 -39.25 18.66 -9.92
CA GLU A 96 -38.10 18.48 -9.05
C GLU A 96 -37.06 17.51 -9.64
N ARG A 97 -35.80 17.68 -9.23
CA ARG A 97 -34.72 16.79 -9.67
C ARG A 97 -34.97 15.38 -9.14
N ASP A 98 -34.99 14.41 -10.05
CA ASP A 98 -35.30 13.00 -9.77
C ASP A 98 -34.50 12.46 -8.55
N PRO A 99 -35.18 11.98 -7.48
CA PRO A 99 -34.52 11.48 -6.27
C PRO A 99 -33.57 10.31 -6.55
N LYS A 100 -33.84 9.49 -7.59
CA LYS A 100 -32.96 8.41 -8.01
C LYS A 100 -31.65 8.97 -8.57
N SER A 101 -31.72 9.98 -9.43
CA SER A 101 -30.52 10.65 -9.97
C SER A 101 -29.66 11.27 -8.87
N ILE A 102 -30.28 11.86 -7.84
CA ILE A 102 -29.58 12.43 -6.67
C ILE A 102 -28.90 11.30 -5.90
N PHE A 103 -29.58 10.17 -5.70
CA PHE A 103 -29.04 9.03 -4.98
C PHE A 103 -27.81 8.45 -5.68
N GLU A 104 -27.92 8.21 -6.98
CA GLU A 104 -26.85 7.63 -7.78
C GLU A 104 -25.62 8.56 -7.84
N MET A 105 -25.85 9.86 -8.03
CA MET A 105 -24.80 10.86 -7.93
C MET A 105 -24.13 10.81 -6.56
N THR A 106 -24.93 10.85 -5.49
CA THR A 106 -24.43 10.83 -4.10
C THR A 106 -23.58 9.60 -3.81
N ASN A 107 -24.02 8.43 -4.26
CA ASN A 107 -23.30 7.18 -4.07
C ASN A 107 -21.95 7.17 -4.81
N ARG A 108 -21.90 7.71 -6.04
CA ARG A 108 -20.64 7.88 -6.78
C ARG A 108 -19.67 8.77 -6.01
N TYR A 109 -20.12 9.91 -5.47
CA TYR A 109 -19.27 10.78 -4.64
C TYR A 109 -18.84 10.09 -3.34
N HIS A 110 -19.74 9.40 -2.63
CA HIS A 110 -19.41 8.65 -1.42
C HIS A 110 -18.32 7.61 -1.68
N PHE A 111 -18.42 6.87 -2.79
CA PHE A 111 -17.40 5.89 -3.17
C PHE A 111 -16.05 6.55 -3.49
N LEU A 112 -16.05 7.61 -4.30
CA LEU A 112 -14.83 8.34 -4.67
C LEU A 112 -14.11 8.93 -3.45
N HIS A 113 -14.85 9.55 -2.52
CA HIS A 113 -14.27 10.12 -1.31
C HIS A 113 -13.85 9.05 -0.30
N SER A 114 -14.48 7.87 -0.30
CA SER A 114 -14.02 6.72 0.48
C SER A 114 -12.68 6.19 -0.02
N LEU A 115 -12.49 6.14 -1.35
CA LEU A 115 -11.19 5.80 -1.95
C LEU A 115 -10.13 6.86 -1.64
N ALA A 116 -10.48 8.14 -1.71
CA ALA A 116 -9.58 9.21 -1.29
C ALA A 116 -9.20 9.09 0.19
N LEU A 117 -10.16 8.74 1.06
CA LEU A 117 -9.92 8.51 2.49
C LEU A 117 -8.96 7.33 2.74
N LEU A 118 -8.96 6.32 1.87
CA LEU A 118 -7.99 5.22 1.94
C LEU A 118 -6.54 5.71 1.71
N ALA A 119 -6.36 6.76 0.91
CA ALA A 119 -5.08 7.41 0.68
C ALA A 119 -4.69 8.43 1.78
N ALA A 120 -5.63 8.82 2.66
CA ALA A 120 -5.36 9.81 3.72
C ALA A 120 -4.14 9.53 4.62
N PRO A 121 -3.79 8.27 4.97
CA PRO A 121 -2.57 7.96 5.73
C PRO A 121 -1.26 8.36 5.05
N LEU A 122 -1.27 8.55 3.72
CA LEU A 122 -0.10 8.96 2.94
C LEU A 122 0.08 10.49 2.93
N ALA A 123 -0.92 11.26 3.35
CA ALA A 123 -0.82 12.71 3.43
C ALA A 123 0.16 13.13 4.53
N ARG A 124 0.79 14.31 4.40
CA ARG A 124 1.68 14.87 5.44
C ARG A 124 0.98 15.09 6.77
N LYS A 125 -0.33 15.38 6.75
CA LYS A 125 -1.18 15.64 7.92
C LYS A 125 -2.39 14.70 7.94
N PRO A 126 -2.18 13.39 8.18
CA PRO A 126 -3.20 12.37 7.93
C PRO A 126 -4.48 12.54 8.76
N TYR A 127 -4.36 13.01 10.01
CA TYR A 127 -5.51 13.28 10.88
C TYR A 127 -6.38 14.43 10.36
N LEU A 128 -5.76 15.52 9.90
CA LEU A 128 -6.49 16.68 9.37
C LEU A 128 -7.24 16.30 8.09
N THR A 129 -6.56 15.60 7.17
CA THR A 129 -7.16 15.08 5.94
C THR A 129 -8.33 14.15 6.24
N THR A 130 -8.16 13.25 7.21
CA THR A 130 -9.22 12.32 7.64
C THR A 130 -10.44 13.04 8.18
N ILE A 131 -10.24 14.03 9.06
CA ILE A 131 -11.35 14.80 9.67
C ILE A 131 -12.10 15.59 8.60
N LEU A 132 -11.40 16.28 7.70
CA LEU A 132 -12.01 17.04 6.61
C LEU A 132 -12.80 16.14 5.65
N MET A 133 -12.20 15.01 5.23
CA MET A 133 -12.86 14.06 4.33
C MET A 133 -14.07 13.39 4.97
N THR A 134 -13.95 12.91 6.21
CA THR A 134 -15.06 12.20 6.88
C THR A 134 -16.20 13.15 7.22
N SER A 135 -15.93 14.34 7.76
CA SER A 135 -16.96 15.34 8.07
C SER A 135 -17.62 15.89 6.80
N GLY A 136 -16.84 16.19 5.77
CA GLY A 136 -17.35 16.65 4.48
C GLY A 136 -18.23 15.60 3.81
N MET A 137 -17.83 14.32 3.85
CA MET A 137 -18.59 13.21 3.28
C MET A 137 -19.87 12.94 4.08
N ALA A 138 -19.82 13.01 5.41
CA ALA A 138 -21.02 12.87 6.24
C ALA A 138 -22.04 13.99 5.96
N LEU A 139 -21.60 15.25 5.86
CA LEU A 139 -22.48 16.39 5.61
C LEU A 139 -22.97 16.44 4.16
N PHE A 140 -22.10 16.22 3.17
CA PHE A 140 -22.48 16.24 1.76
C PHE A 140 -23.30 15.00 1.39
N CYS A 141 -22.72 13.81 1.52
CA CYS A 141 -23.37 12.57 1.11
C CYS A 141 -24.55 12.22 2.02
N GLY A 142 -24.43 12.40 3.34
CA GLY A 142 -25.53 12.10 4.27
C GLY A 142 -26.76 12.96 4.00
N THR A 143 -26.58 14.27 3.78
CA THR A 143 -27.68 15.17 3.44
C THR A 143 -28.33 14.79 2.10
N CYS A 144 -27.54 14.49 1.08
CA CYS A 144 -28.09 14.11 -0.23
C CYS A 144 -28.82 12.76 -0.19
N TYR A 145 -28.32 11.77 0.56
CA TYR A 145 -29.05 10.52 0.78
C TYR A 145 -30.38 10.74 1.51
N TYR A 146 -30.40 11.60 2.52
CA TYR A 146 -31.63 11.96 3.22
C TYR A 146 -32.67 12.59 2.26
N ILE A 147 -32.23 13.50 1.41
CA ILE A 147 -33.07 14.13 0.39
C ILE A 147 -33.60 13.08 -0.60
N SER A 148 -32.77 12.12 -1.03
CA SER A 148 -33.20 11.05 -1.94
C SER A 148 -34.28 10.14 -1.36
N PHE A 149 -34.31 9.92 -0.05
CA PHE A 149 -35.33 9.08 0.59
C PHE A 149 -36.58 9.84 1.02
N THR A 150 -36.41 11.04 1.58
CA THR A 150 -37.52 11.79 2.20
C THR A 150 -38.12 12.81 1.24
N ASN A 151 -37.41 13.17 0.17
CA ASN A 151 -37.71 14.31 -0.71
C ASN A 151 -37.76 15.67 0.01
N ASP A 152 -37.37 15.74 1.29
CA ASP A 152 -37.35 16.97 2.07
C ASP A 152 -36.05 17.74 1.84
N ARG A 153 -36.15 18.84 1.07
CA ARG A 153 -35.01 19.68 0.68
C ARG A 153 -34.60 20.72 1.72
N ARG A 154 -35.28 20.83 2.87
CA ARG A 154 -34.94 21.83 3.91
C ARG A 154 -33.50 21.67 4.41
N VAL A 155 -33.01 20.44 4.44
CA VAL A 155 -31.64 20.10 4.86
C VAL A 155 -30.58 20.43 3.80
N SER A 156 -30.97 20.79 2.56
CA SER A 156 -30.04 21.07 1.46
C SER A 156 -29.07 22.23 1.72
N LYS A 157 -29.32 23.05 2.74
CA LYS A 157 -28.41 24.12 3.18
C LYS A 157 -27.10 23.59 3.75
N PHE A 158 -27.07 22.35 4.24
CA PHE A 158 -25.85 21.72 4.77
C PHE A 158 -24.95 21.14 3.67
N THR A 159 -25.52 20.78 2.51
CA THR A 159 -24.80 20.25 1.35
C THR A 159 -23.61 21.12 0.90
N PRO A 160 -23.74 22.46 0.72
CA PRO A 160 -22.60 23.29 0.31
C PRO A 160 -21.48 23.31 1.36
N VAL A 161 -21.82 23.30 2.65
CA VAL A 161 -20.82 23.25 3.74
C VAL A 161 -20.02 21.95 3.68
N GLY A 162 -20.70 20.82 3.47
CA GLY A 162 -20.04 19.53 3.23
C GLY A 162 -19.13 19.55 1.99
N GLY A 163 -19.58 20.18 0.90
CA GLY A 163 -18.79 20.37 -0.31
C GLY A 163 -17.50 21.15 -0.08
N PHE A 164 -17.54 22.26 0.67
CA PHE A 164 -16.33 23.02 1.02
C PHE A 164 -15.35 22.19 1.87
N LEU A 165 -15.85 21.41 2.83
CA LEU A 165 -15.00 20.51 3.62
C LEU A 165 -14.31 19.45 2.75
N LEU A 166 -15.03 18.90 1.75
CA LEU A 166 -14.44 17.97 0.79
C LEU A 166 -13.38 18.64 -0.08
N ILE A 167 -13.60 19.88 -0.55
CA ILE A 167 -12.58 20.66 -1.27
C ILE A 167 -11.34 20.85 -0.41
N PHE A 168 -11.50 21.29 0.84
CA PHE A 168 -10.38 21.48 1.76
C PHE A 168 -9.69 20.16 2.12
N GLY A 169 -10.41 19.05 2.25
CA GLY A 169 -9.80 17.75 2.45
C GLY A 169 -8.95 17.32 1.25
N TRP A 170 -9.38 17.60 0.01
CA TRP A 170 -8.56 17.34 -1.18
C TRP A 170 -7.32 18.23 -1.21
N LEU A 171 -7.47 19.52 -0.89
CA LEU A 171 -6.35 20.45 -0.78
C LEU A 171 -5.36 20.05 0.33
N SER A 172 -5.84 19.41 1.40
CA SER A 172 -4.96 18.96 2.50
C SER A 172 -3.94 17.89 2.08
N PHE A 173 -4.17 17.19 0.97
CA PHE A 173 -3.18 16.26 0.39
C PHE A 173 -1.96 16.97 -0.21
N VAL A 174 -2.07 18.26 -0.52
CA VAL A 174 -0.98 19.06 -1.11
C VAL A 174 0.04 19.51 -0.06
N LEU A 175 -0.36 19.56 1.22
CA LEU A 175 0.48 20.05 2.33
C LEU A 175 1.68 19.15 2.58
#